data_AF-A0A9F2RDZ4-F1
#
_entry.id   AF-A0A9F2RDZ4-F1
#
_cell.length_a   1.000
_cell.length_b   1.000
_cell.length_c   1.000
_cell.angle_alpha   90.00
_cell.angle_beta   90.00
_cell.angle_gamma   90.00
#
_symmetry.space_group_name_H-M   'P 1'
#
loop_
_entity.id
_entity.type
_entity.pdbx_description
1 polymer ?
#
loop_
_entity_poly.entity_id
_entity_poly.type
_entity_poly.pdbx_seq_one_letter_code
_entity_poly.pdbx_strand_id
1 'polypeptide(L)'
;HPGLPCLCLAAEYVFKHWKDDDFFGYQFLNGINPIKIQKCTKIPENFPVTQEMVAGTLGKSTTLPEELKKGTIYLVDYKILETVPSISLNDKQQYIAAPLCLLHQTPSGDVLPLAIQLSQRPGPQSPIFLPTDEEWIWTLAKTWVRNAEFHTHEGIAHLLRGHLMAEVFAVATLRQLPMCHPLYKLLIPHLRYSIYVNVLARTYLIGHRGTYERAIATGRQGLAVLLQKALEELTYTQLCLPDDIEARGVGSLRNYYYRDDGLKIWDAIGSFVSGIVGLYYKSEASVQGDGELQAWVGEVFAKGFLSKAASGVPSSIRSAPELIKFLTMVIFTCSAYHAAVNGGQ
;
A
#
# COMPACT_ATOMS: atom_id res chain seq x y z
N HIS A 1 -17.66 -28.19 -2.24
CA HIS A 1 -16.74 -27.04 -2.18
C HIS A 1 -16.37 -26.75 -0.73
N PRO A 2 -15.19 -27.17 -0.23
CA PRO A 2 -14.79 -26.94 1.16
C PRO A 2 -13.88 -25.71 1.29
N GLY A 3 -14.35 -24.54 0.85
CA GLY A 3 -13.59 -23.27 0.92
C GLY A 3 -14.27 -22.14 1.71
N LEU A 4 -15.49 -22.35 2.18
CA LEU A 4 -16.28 -21.35 2.92
C LEU A 4 -16.02 -21.19 4.44
N PRO A 5 -15.36 -22.11 5.19
CA PRO A 5 -15.25 -21.92 6.65
C PRO A 5 -14.41 -20.71 7.07
N CYS A 6 -13.36 -20.37 6.32
CA CYS A 6 -12.36 -19.39 6.75
C CYS A 6 -12.88 -17.94 6.70
N LEU A 7 -13.65 -17.58 5.65
CA LEU A 7 -14.23 -16.24 5.48
C LEU A 7 -15.29 -15.92 6.54
N CYS A 8 -16.10 -16.90 6.93
CA CYS A 8 -17.12 -16.72 7.96
C CYS A 8 -16.49 -16.44 9.34
N LEU A 9 -15.37 -17.10 9.65
CA LEU A 9 -14.64 -16.91 10.90
C LEU A 9 -13.95 -15.54 10.99
N ALA A 10 -13.40 -15.04 9.88
CA ALA A 10 -12.77 -13.72 9.84
C ALA A 10 -13.78 -12.58 10.05
N ALA A 11 -14.92 -12.62 9.37
CA ALA A 11 -15.97 -11.61 9.53
C ALA A 11 -16.57 -11.63 10.96
N GLU A 12 -16.76 -12.82 11.53
CA GLU A 12 -17.22 -12.96 12.92
C GLU A 12 -16.21 -12.41 13.93
N TYR A 13 -14.91 -12.63 13.69
CA TYR A 13 -13.85 -12.05 14.52
C TYR A 13 -13.85 -10.53 14.46
N VAL A 14 -13.89 -9.96 13.25
CA VAL A 14 -13.97 -8.49 13.06
C VAL A 14 -15.20 -7.93 13.77
N PHE A 15 -16.38 -8.54 13.61
CA PHE A 15 -17.59 -8.08 14.27
C PHE A 15 -17.48 -8.06 15.80
N LYS A 16 -16.76 -9.01 16.39
CA LYS A 16 -16.55 -9.08 17.84
C LYS A 16 -15.48 -8.10 18.34
N HIS A 17 -14.48 -7.79 17.52
CA HIS A 17 -13.26 -7.10 17.95
C HIS A 17 -13.01 -5.74 17.28
N TRP A 18 -13.87 -5.25 16.38
CA TRP A 18 -13.64 -4.00 15.63
C TRP A 18 -13.50 -2.76 16.51
N LYS A 19 -14.00 -2.80 17.75
CA LYS A 19 -13.87 -1.72 18.74
C LYS A 19 -12.57 -1.79 19.54
N ASP A 20 -11.85 -2.91 19.51
CA ASP A 20 -10.66 -3.10 20.31
C ASP A 20 -9.47 -2.33 19.70
N ASP A 21 -8.70 -1.65 20.53
CA ASP A 21 -7.59 -0.78 20.09
C ASP A 21 -6.40 -1.59 19.55
N ASP A 22 -6.15 -2.75 20.13
CA ASP A 22 -5.15 -3.71 19.64
C ASP A 22 -5.52 -4.28 18.27
N PHE A 23 -6.79 -4.62 18.05
CA PHE A 23 -7.26 -5.10 16.75
C PHE A 23 -7.31 -3.97 15.70
N PHE A 24 -7.60 -2.73 16.10
CA PHE A 24 -7.46 -1.57 15.23
C PHE A 24 -6.01 -1.39 14.77
N GLY A 25 -5.04 -1.46 15.68
CA GLY A 25 -3.62 -1.34 15.33
C GLY A 25 -3.07 -2.55 14.56
N TYR A 26 -3.52 -3.76 14.89
CA TYR A 26 -3.17 -5.01 14.20
C TYR A 26 -3.46 -4.94 12.70
N GLN A 27 -4.57 -4.32 12.31
CA GLN A 27 -4.97 -4.21 10.91
C GLN A 27 -4.01 -3.38 10.05
N PHE A 28 -3.19 -2.48 10.63
CA PHE A 28 -2.14 -1.79 9.89
C PHE A 28 -0.93 -2.66 9.56
N LEU A 29 -0.81 -3.82 10.22
CA LEU A 29 0.28 -4.77 10.00
C LEU A 29 -0.18 -5.97 9.16
N ASN A 30 -1.39 -6.45 9.44
CA ASN A 30 -1.85 -7.77 9.01
C ASN A 30 -3.27 -7.72 8.43
N GLY A 31 -3.84 -6.53 8.25
CA GLY A 31 -5.13 -6.32 7.60
C GLY A 31 -4.99 -6.14 6.09
N ILE A 32 -6.02 -5.53 5.48
CA ILE A 32 -6.11 -5.34 4.02
C ILE A 32 -5.09 -4.38 3.42
N ASN A 33 -4.54 -3.46 4.22
CA ASN A 33 -3.63 -2.41 3.75
C ASN A 33 -2.35 -2.30 4.58
N PRO A 34 -1.52 -3.36 4.63
CA PRO A 34 -0.38 -3.46 5.52
C PRO A 34 0.86 -2.70 4.99
N ILE A 35 0.66 -1.57 4.31
CA ILE A 35 1.72 -0.85 3.60
C ILE A 35 1.83 0.63 3.97
N LYS A 36 0.98 1.12 4.87
CA LYS A 36 0.90 2.55 5.22
C LYS A 36 1.63 2.94 6.50
N ILE A 37 1.72 2.04 7.47
CA ILE A 37 2.42 2.32 8.73
C ILE A 37 3.91 2.56 8.49
N GLN A 38 4.44 3.62 9.12
CA GLN A 38 5.85 3.98 9.07
C GLN A 38 6.34 4.43 10.44
N LYS A 39 7.64 4.25 10.71
CA LYS A 39 8.28 4.69 11.96
C LYS A 39 8.22 6.21 12.06
N CYS A 40 7.81 6.72 13.21
CA CYS A 40 7.75 8.14 13.49
C CYS A 40 8.96 8.53 14.32
N THR A 41 9.91 9.27 13.73
CA THR A 41 11.10 9.77 14.43
C THR A 41 10.90 11.16 15.04
N LYS A 42 9.94 11.93 14.51
CA LYS A 42 9.50 13.24 15.00
C LYS A 42 8.01 13.40 14.71
N ILE A 43 7.25 13.90 15.68
CA ILE A 43 5.84 14.24 15.50
C ILE A 43 5.71 15.35 14.43
N PRO A 44 4.86 15.17 13.39
CA PRO A 44 4.63 16.20 12.38
C PRO A 44 4.13 17.51 12.98
N GLU A 45 4.58 18.65 12.46
CA GLU A 45 4.20 19.98 12.98
C GLU A 45 2.70 20.26 12.85
N ASN A 46 2.05 19.67 11.84
CA ASN A 46 0.61 19.76 11.64
C ASN A 46 -0.20 18.76 12.48
N PHE A 47 0.44 18.00 13.37
CA PHE A 47 -0.20 17.07 14.29
C PHE A 47 0.33 17.27 15.71
N PRO A 48 -0.10 18.33 16.42
CA PRO A 48 0.50 18.80 17.67
C PRO A 48 0.15 17.94 18.89
N VAL A 49 0.45 16.62 18.82
CA VAL A 49 0.32 15.69 19.95
C VAL A 49 1.37 16.01 20.99
N THR A 50 0.95 16.19 22.24
CA THR A 50 1.84 16.47 23.36
C THR A 50 2.06 15.25 24.25
N GLN A 51 3.07 15.30 25.12
CA GLN A 51 3.30 14.27 26.14
C GLN A 51 2.06 14.09 27.03
N GLU A 52 1.44 15.18 27.46
CA GLU A 52 0.32 15.20 28.39
C GLU A 52 -0.90 14.49 27.81
N MET A 53 -1.12 14.63 26.49
CA MET A 53 -2.22 13.97 25.78
C MET A 53 -2.10 12.45 25.83
N VAL A 54 -0.90 11.90 25.66
CA VAL A 54 -0.69 10.45 25.49
C VAL A 54 -0.14 9.76 26.74
N ALA A 55 0.19 10.51 27.80
CA ALA A 55 0.77 9.97 29.04
C ALA A 55 -0.14 8.91 29.70
N GLY A 56 -1.46 9.09 29.63
CA GLY A 56 -2.42 8.12 30.16
C GLY A 56 -2.30 6.75 29.48
N THR A 57 -2.21 6.73 28.15
CA THR A 57 -2.11 5.51 27.33
C THR A 57 -0.72 4.89 27.37
N LEU A 58 0.35 5.70 27.39
CA LEU A 58 1.72 5.22 27.51
C LEU A 58 2.05 4.64 28.90
N GLY A 59 1.31 5.08 29.92
CA GLY A 59 1.53 4.72 31.31
C GLY A 59 2.71 5.46 31.94
N LYS A 60 2.99 5.16 33.22
CA LYS A 60 3.96 5.91 34.04
C LYS A 60 5.43 5.51 33.81
N SER A 61 5.68 4.42 33.11
CA SER A 61 7.03 3.86 32.93
C SER A 61 7.82 4.52 31.80
N THR A 62 7.19 5.39 31.00
CA THR A 62 7.87 6.06 29.89
C THR A 62 7.20 7.37 29.48
N THR A 63 7.75 8.03 28.48
CA THR A 63 7.25 9.27 27.88
C THR A 63 7.32 9.19 26.35
N LEU A 64 6.52 9.99 25.66
CA LEU A 64 6.52 10.13 24.21
C LEU A 64 7.91 10.45 23.64
N PRO A 65 8.72 11.39 24.20
CA PRO A 65 10.10 11.59 23.73
C PRO A 65 11.00 10.36 23.88
N GLU A 66 10.84 9.58 24.96
CA GLU A 66 11.58 8.34 25.15
C GLU A 66 11.17 7.28 24.14
N GLU A 67 9.88 7.08 23.90
CA GLU A 67 9.39 6.10 22.92
C GLU A 67 9.73 6.50 21.47
N LEU A 68 9.71 7.79 21.13
CA LEU A 68 10.25 8.31 19.86
C LEU A 68 11.74 7.95 19.70
N LYS A 69 12.54 8.12 20.76
CA LYS A 69 13.97 7.78 20.76
C LYS A 69 14.21 6.26 20.68
N LYS A 70 13.35 5.45 21.32
CA LYS A 70 13.38 3.98 21.22
C LYS A 70 12.95 3.49 19.84
N GLY A 71 12.19 4.29 19.08
CA GLY A 71 11.70 3.95 17.75
C GLY A 71 10.49 3.01 17.77
N THR A 72 9.68 3.10 18.82
CA THR A 72 8.43 2.33 19.05
C THR A 72 7.17 3.10 18.70
N ILE A 73 7.30 4.38 18.31
CA ILE A 73 6.22 5.22 17.82
C ILE A 73 6.14 5.14 16.30
N TYR A 74 4.92 5.00 15.79
CA TYR A 74 4.61 4.87 14.38
C TYR A 74 3.52 5.87 13.98
N LEU A 75 3.49 6.22 12.71
CA LEU A 75 2.52 7.14 12.13
C LEU A 75 1.86 6.49 10.92
N VAL A 76 0.56 6.71 10.79
CA VAL A 76 -0.15 6.51 9.54
C VAL A 76 -0.76 7.85 9.12
N ASP A 77 -0.33 8.35 7.96
CA ASP A 77 -0.71 9.67 7.43
C ASP A 77 -1.48 9.52 6.11
N TYR A 78 -2.72 10.06 6.09
CA TYR A 78 -3.62 10.05 4.94
C TYR A 78 -3.67 11.39 4.22
N LYS A 79 -2.61 12.21 4.32
CA LYS A 79 -2.48 13.49 3.60
C LYS A 79 -2.83 13.42 2.13
N ILE A 80 -2.59 12.29 1.46
CA ILE A 80 -2.94 12.09 0.05
C ILE A 80 -4.45 12.27 -0.24
N LEU A 81 -5.31 12.04 0.76
CA LEU A 81 -6.76 12.26 0.68
C LEU A 81 -7.17 13.73 0.88
N GLU A 82 -6.26 14.60 1.35
CA GLU A 82 -6.55 16.04 1.44
C GLU A 82 -6.95 16.53 0.04
N THR A 83 -7.97 17.37 -0.06
CA THR A 83 -8.51 17.91 -1.33
C THR A 83 -9.10 16.90 -2.32
N VAL A 84 -9.19 15.61 -2.00
CA VAL A 84 -9.93 14.64 -2.83
C VAL A 84 -11.44 14.94 -2.69
N PRO A 85 -12.16 15.18 -3.81
CA PRO A 85 -13.57 15.48 -3.73
C PRO A 85 -14.40 14.25 -3.35
N SER A 86 -15.49 14.50 -2.63
CA SER A 86 -16.55 13.52 -2.36
C SER A 86 -17.81 13.87 -3.16
N ILE A 87 -18.69 12.88 -3.32
CA ILE A 87 -19.94 13.01 -4.08
C ILE A 87 -21.17 12.99 -3.18
N SER A 88 -22.33 13.32 -3.74
CA SER A 88 -23.62 13.00 -3.14
C SER A 88 -24.09 11.64 -3.60
N LEU A 89 -24.48 10.77 -2.66
CA LEU A 89 -25.07 9.46 -2.91
C LEU A 89 -26.50 9.45 -2.37
N ASN A 90 -27.47 9.08 -3.20
CA ASN A 90 -28.91 9.08 -2.83
C ASN A 90 -29.34 10.40 -2.19
N ASP A 91 -29.00 11.52 -2.85
CA ASP A 91 -29.27 12.90 -2.41
C ASP A 91 -28.65 13.28 -1.05
N LYS A 92 -27.64 12.54 -0.59
CA LYS A 92 -26.92 12.81 0.65
C LYS A 92 -25.44 13.03 0.38
N GLN A 93 -24.92 14.20 0.76
CA GLN A 93 -23.51 14.51 0.69
C GLN A 93 -22.71 13.47 1.48
N GLN A 94 -21.72 12.86 0.84
CA GLN A 94 -20.76 11.98 1.47
C GLN A 94 -19.54 12.78 1.93
N TYR A 95 -18.74 12.19 2.81
CA TYR A 95 -17.57 12.86 3.37
C TYR A 95 -16.42 11.86 3.47
N ILE A 96 -15.21 12.38 3.34
CA ILE A 96 -13.96 11.68 3.58
C ILE A 96 -13.08 12.54 4.47
N ALA A 97 -12.18 11.91 5.22
CA ALA A 97 -11.20 12.58 6.05
C ALA A 97 -9.78 12.37 5.51
N ALA A 98 -8.83 13.17 5.98
CA ALA A 98 -7.40 12.99 5.71
C ALA A 98 -6.63 12.88 7.04
N PRO A 99 -6.87 11.81 7.82
CA PRO A 99 -6.40 11.73 9.19
C PRO A 99 -4.88 11.57 9.32
N LEU A 100 -4.38 11.86 10.51
CA LEU A 100 -3.10 11.37 11.05
C LEU A 100 -3.41 10.48 12.26
N CYS A 101 -2.80 9.30 12.31
CA CYS A 101 -2.94 8.34 13.41
C CYS A 101 -1.57 8.04 13.99
N LEU A 102 -1.35 8.39 15.27
CA LEU A 102 -0.15 8.06 16.01
C LEU A 102 -0.35 6.71 16.70
N LEU A 103 0.63 5.81 16.62
CA LEU A 103 0.57 4.49 17.23
C LEU A 103 1.84 4.19 18.03
N HIS A 104 1.73 3.26 18.96
CA HIS A 104 2.82 2.79 19.81
C HIS A 104 2.87 1.26 19.80
N GLN A 105 4.04 0.69 19.51
CA GLN A 105 4.28 -0.73 19.73
C GLN A 105 4.67 -0.97 21.19
N THR A 106 3.81 -1.66 21.91
CA THR A 106 4.04 -2.08 23.29
C THR A 106 5.15 -3.14 23.40
N PRO A 107 5.71 -3.38 24.61
CA PRO A 107 6.70 -4.44 24.81
C PRO A 107 6.20 -5.86 24.46
N SER A 108 4.89 -6.13 24.56
CA SER A 108 4.28 -7.41 24.13
C SER A 108 4.29 -7.57 22.61
N GLY A 109 4.42 -6.47 21.87
CA GLY A 109 4.42 -6.44 20.41
C GLY A 109 3.12 -5.90 19.80
N ASP A 110 2.09 -5.65 20.63
CA ASP A 110 0.82 -5.08 20.17
C ASP A 110 1.02 -3.62 19.76
N VAL A 111 0.38 -3.23 18.66
CA VAL A 111 0.38 -1.85 18.17
C VAL A 111 -0.92 -1.20 18.62
N LEU A 112 -0.82 -0.15 19.44
CA LEU A 112 -1.98 0.56 20.00
C LEU A 112 -2.04 1.98 19.45
N PRO A 113 -3.23 2.48 19.05
CA PRO A 113 -3.41 3.89 18.71
C PRO A 113 -3.25 4.80 19.95
N LEU A 114 -2.51 5.89 19.80
CA LEU A 114 -2.31 6.90 20.84
C LEU A 114 -3.14 8.16 20.63
N ALA A 115 -3.26 8.60 19.38
CA ALA A 115 -3.91 9.86 19.03
C ALA A 115 -4.37 9.85 17.57
N ILE A 116 -5.50 10.49 17.29
CA ILE A 116 -6.04 10.65 15.94
C ILE A 116 -6.43 12.11 15.71
N GLN A 117 -5.95 12.73 14.63
CA GLN A 117 -6.47 14.00 14.13
C GLN A 117 -7.11 13.76 12.77
N LEU A 118 -8.36 14.16 12.55
CA LEU A 118 -9.11 13.82 11.32
C LEU A 118 -8.83 14.73 10.11
N SER A 119 -8.06 15.80 10.31
CA SER A 119 -7.65 16.75 9.27
C SER A 119 -6.14 16.93 9.28
N GLN A 120 -5.59 17.32 8.13
CA GLN A 120 -4.19 17.74 8.01
C GLN A 120 -3.92 19.13 8.60
N ARG A 121 -4.96 19.89 8.96
CA ARG A 121 -4.85 21.25 9.49
C ARG A 121 -5.29 21.28 10.95
N PRO A 122 -4.36 21.51 11.91
CA PRO A 122 -4.70 21.57 13.32
C PRO A 122 -5.53 22.82 13.63
N GLY A 123 -6.35 22.75 14.67
CA GLY A 123 -7.10 23.90 15.17
C GLY A 123 -8.34 23.48 15.97
N PRO A 124 -9.11 24.43 16.51
CA PRO A 124 -10.27 24.14 17.36
C PRO A 124 -11.35 23.28 16.69
N GLN A 125 -11.43 23.31 15.35
CA GLN A 125 -12.37 22.52 14.55
C GLN A 125 -11.82 21.14 14.13
N SER A 126 -10.56 20.86 14.43
CA SER A 126 -9.92 19.57 14.17
C SER A 126 -9.21 19.11 15.45
N PRO A 127 -9.97 18.68 16.47
CA PRO A 127 -9.39 18.19 17.71
C PRO A 127 -8.52 16.95 17.48
N ILE A 128 -7.61 16.71 18.42
CA ILE A 128 -6.88 15.46 18.54
C ILE A 128 -7.69 14.58 19.48
N PHE A 129 -8.20 13.48 18.95
CA PHE A 129 -8.94 12.47 19.70
C PHE A 129 -7.98 11.48 20.33
N LEU A 130 -8.32 11.03 21.54
CA LEU A 130 -7.50 10.16 22.38
C LEU A 130 -8.30 8.92 22.82
N PRO A 131 -7.63 7.80 23.12
CA PRO A 131 -8.29 6.63 23.72
C PRO A 131 -8.98 6.91 25.06
N THR A 132 -8.60 7.99 25.74
CA THR A 132 -9.20 8.44 27.00
C THR A 132 -10.47 9.28 26.83
N ASP A 133 -10.82 9.66 25.60
CA ASP A 133 -12.09 10.33 25.31
C ASP A 133 -13.27 9.38 25.52
N GLU A 134 -14.48 9.94 25.52
CA GLU A 134 -15.70 9.12 25.61
C GLU A 134 -15.72 8.03 24.51
N GLU A 135 -16.21 6.85 24.88
CA GLU A 135 -16.16 5.63 24.06
C GLU A 135 -16.59 5.85 22.59
N TRP A 136 -17.70 6.57 22.38
CA TRP A 136 -18.23 6.81 21.04
C TRP A 136 -17.49 7.90 20.27
N ILE A 137 -16.86 8.86 20.95
CA ILE A 137 -15.97 9.85 20.32
C ILE A 137 -14.75 9.12 19.76
N TRP A 138 -14.10 8.29 20.59
CA TRP A 138 -12.93 7.53 20.17
C TRP A 138 -13.27 6.50 19.07
N THR A 139 -14.39 5.79 19.22
CA THR A 139 -14.88 4.84 18.20
C THR A 139 -15.12 5.53 16.86
N LEU A 140 -15.70 6.74 16.86
CA LEU A 140 -15.94 7.51 15.64
C LEU A 140 -14.62 7.96 15.00
N ALA A 141 -13.65 8.44 15.78
CA ALA A 141 -12.34 8.83 15.27
C ALA A 141 -11.62 7.66 14.58
N LYS A 142 -11.61 6.47 15.21
CA LYS A 142 -11.08 5.25 14.60
C LYS A 142 -11.83 4.85 13.33
N THR A 143 -13.16 4.97 13.32
CA THR A 143 -13.97 4.67 12.14
C THR A 143 -13.61 5.55 10.95
N TRP A 144 -13.35 6.84 11.17
CA TRP A 144 -12.86 7.75 10.11
C TRP A 144 -11.47 7.38 9.59
N VAL A 145 -10.58 6.89 10.45
CA VAL A 145 -9.30 6.33 9.99
C VAL A 145 -9.51 5.08 9.14
N ARG A 146 -10.42 4.17 9.52
CA ARG A 146 -10.76 2.99 8.69
C ARG A 146 -11.44 3.38 7.37
N ASN A 147 -12.21 4.46 7.33
CA ASN A 147 -12.75 5.01 6.08
C ASN A 147 -11.63 5.56 5.16
N ALA A 148 -10.66 6.29 5.72
CA ALA A 148 -9.49 6.74 4.97
C ALA A 148 -8.63 5.57 4.47
N GLU A 149 -8.46 4.53 5.29
CA GLU A 149 -7.84 3.26 4.89
C GLU A 149 -8.52 2.65 3.68
N PHE A 150 -9.84 2.48 3.74
CA PHE A 150 -10.61 1.93 2.62
C PHE A 150 -10.35 2.68 1.32
N HIS A 151 -10.34 4.03 1.34
CA HIS A 151 -10.09 4.82 0.14
C HIS A 151 -8.66 4.67 -0.40
N THR A 152 -7.66 4.66 0.47
CA THR A 152 -6.26 4.48 0.03
C THR A 152 -5.93 3.05 -0.35
N HIS A 153 -6.56 2.07 0.30
CA HIS A 153 -6.46 0.65 -0.04
C HIS A 153 -7.04 0.40 -1.42
N GLU A 154 -8.33 0.68 -1.63
CA GLU A 154 -9.00 0.36 -2.89
C GLU A 154 -8.43 1.16 -4.06
N GLY A 155 -8.18 2.46 -3.84
CA GLY A 155 -7.67 3.34 -4.89
C GLY A 155 -6.20 3.12 -5.21
N ILE A 156 -5.34 2.93 -4.20
CA ILE A 156 -3.88 2.97 -4.38
C ILE A 156 -3.28 1.57 -4.26
N ALA A 157 -3.46 0.89 -3.12
CA ALA A 157 -2.84 -0.40 -2.88
C ALA A 157 -3.37 -1.47 -3.85
N HIS A 158 -4.69 -1.52 -4.00
CA HIS A 158 -5.37 -2.52 -4.81
C HIS A 158 -5.40 -2.11 -6.29
N LEU A 159 -6.08 -1.01 -6.63
CA LEU A 159 -6.25 -0.60 -8.03
C LEU A 159 -4.95 -0.13 -8.69
N LEU A 160 -4.29 0.91 -8.17
CA LEU A 160 -3.08 1.45 -8.83
C LEU A 160 -1.93 0.44 -8.83
N ARG A 161 -1.51 0.00 -7.64
CA ARG A 161 -0.32 -0.84 -7.47
C ARG A 161 -0.56 -2.30 -7.86
N GLY A 162 -1.71 -2.88 -7.50
CA GLY A 162 -2.02 -4.27 -7.81
C GLY A 162 -2.48 -4.50 -9.25
N HIS A 163 -3.43 -3.68 -9.73
CA HIS A 163 -4.06 -3.88 -11.04
C HIS A 163 -3.40 -3.09 -12.17
N LEU A 164 -3.28 -1.75 -12.05
CA LEU A 164 -2.85 -0.91 -13.17
C LEU A 164 -1.36 -1.13 -13.50
N MET A 165 -0.49 -1.33 -12.50
CA MET A 165 0.91 -1.70 -12.76
C MET A 165 1.04 -3.07 -13.43
N ALA A 166 0.26 -4.07 -13.00
CA ALA A 166 0.24 -5.38 -13.64
C ALA A 166 -0.17 -5.31 -15.12
N GLU A 167 -1.11 -4.43 -15.46
CA GLU A 167 -1.49 -4.17 -16.86
C GLU A 167 -0.40 -3.44 -17.65
N VAL A 168 0.30 -2.47 -17.05
CA VAL A 168 1.48 -1.83 -17.69
C VAL A 168 2.51 -2.89 -18.07
N PHE A 169 2.85 -3.79 -17.14
CA PHE A 169 3.80 -4.87 -17.40
C PHE A 169 3.27 -5.82 -18.49
N ALA A 170 1.99 -6.21 -18.44
CA ALA A 170 1.35 -7.04 -19.46
C ALA A 170 1.42 -6.44 -20.87
N VAL A 171 1.04 -5.17 -21.01
CA VAL A 171 1.03 -4.49 -22.31
C VAL A 171 2.45 -4.33 -22.85
N ALA A 172 3.41 -3.89 -22.01
CA ALA A 172 4.80 -3.77 -22.43
C ALA A 172 5.39 -5.12 -22.84
N THR A 173 5.15 -6.18 -22.06
CA THR A 173 5.63 -7.54 -22.37
C THR A 173 5.08 -8.04 -23.70
N LEU A 174 3.78 -7.85 -23.97
CA LEU A 174 3.16 -8.29 -25.23
C LEU A 174 3.63 -7.48 -26.45
N ARG A 175 4.09 -6.23 -26.26
CA ARG A 175 4.50 -5.34 -27.34
C ARG A 175 5.99 -5.41 -27.66
N GLN A 176 6.83 -5.61 -26.64
CA GLN A 176 8.28 -5.44 -26.74
C GLN A 176 9.05 -6.76 -26.69
N LEU A 177 8.47 -7.83 -26.14
CA LEU A 177 9.15 -9.11 -26.01
C LEU A 177 8.48 -10.17 -26.91
N PRO A 178 9.16 -10.73 -27.93
CA PRO A 178 8.60 -11.78 -28.76
C PRO A 178 8.41 -13.08 -27.97
N MET A 179 7.52 -13.97 -28.44
CA MET A 179 7.19 -15.23 -27.74
C MET A 179 8.39 -16.17 -27.51
N CYS A 180 9.45 -16.02 -28.31
CA CYS A 180 10.69 -16.78 -28.16
C CYS A 180 11.62 -16.18 -27.08
N HIS A 181 11.46 -14.92 -26.70
CA HIS A 181 12.30 -14.23 -25.73
C HIS A 181 12.19 -14.90 -24.34
N PRO A 182 13.30 -15.14 -23.63
CA PRO A 182 13.26 -15.82 -22.33
C PRO A 182 12.41 -15.06 -21.30
N LEU A 183 12.47 -13.72 -21.30
CA LEU A 183 11.67 -12.91 -20.38
C LEU A 183 10.17 -12.94 -20.70
N TYR A 184 9.78 -13.09 -21.97
CA TYR A 184 8.36 -13.31 -22.31
C TYR A 184 7.87 -14.61 -21.67
N LYS A 185 8.62 -15.70 -21.83
CA LYS A 185 8.27 -17.03 -21.31
C LYS A 185 8.19 -17.02 -19.77
N LEU A 186 9.11 -16.30 -19.13
CA LEU A 186 9.11 -16.12 -17.67
C LEU A 186 7.88 -15.34 -17.19
N LEU A 187 7.54 -14.22 -17.86
CA LEU A 187 6.54 -13.27 -17.37
C LEU A 187 5.10 -13.64 -17.74
N ILE A 188 4.87 -14.23 -18.91
CA ILE A 188 3.50 -14.42 -19.43
C ILE A 188 2.55 -15.18 -18.50
N PRO A 189 2.97 -16.18 -17.69
CA PRO A 189 2.06 -16.84 -16.75
C PRO A 189 1.57 -15.91 -15.63
N HIS A 190 2.39 -14.95 -15.21
CA HIS A 190 2.10 -13.99 -14.14
C HIS A 190 1.21 -12.82 -14.60
N LEU A 191 1.09 -12.62 -15.91
CA LEU A 191 0.35 -11.49 -16.52
C LEU A 191 -1.00 -11.95 -17.08
N ARG A 192 -1.34 -13.23 -16.89
CA ARG A 192 -2.55 -13.84 -17.42
C ARG A 192 -3.79 -13.15 -16.83
N TYR A 193 -4.67 -12.70 -17.73
CA TYR A 193 -5.93 -12.02 -17.43
C TYR A 193 -5.85 -10.61 -16.82
N SER A 194 -4.66 -10.06 -16.52
CA SER A 194 -4.52 -8.70 -15.96
C SER A 194 -5.18 -7.63 -16.85
N ILE A 195 -4.97 -7.70 -18.17
CA ILE A 195 -5.62 -6.77 -19.11
C ILE A 195 -7.15 -6.98 -19.12
N TYR A 196 -7.59 -8.24 -19.14
CA TYR A 196 -9.01 -8.57 -19.22
C TYR A 196 -9.78 -8.06 -17.99
N VAL A 197 -9.30 -8.35 -16.78
CA VAL A 197 -9.96 -7.91 -15.55
C VAL A 197 -9.96 -6.38 -15.42
N ASN A 198 -8.91 -5.70 -15.87
CA ASN A 198 -8.86 -4.24 -15.84
C ASN A 198 -9.81 -3.59 -16.86
N VAL A 199 -10.05 -4.22 -18.02
CA VAL A 199 -11.11 -3.80 -18.95
C VAL A 199 -12.49 -3.94 -18.30
N LEU A 200 -12.76 -5.03 -17.60
CA LEU A 200 -14.00 -5.18 -16.84
C LEU A 200 -14.14 -4.12 -15.75
N ALA A 201 -13.06 -3.83 -15.01
CA ALA A 201 -13.05 -2.80 -13.98
C ALA A 201 -13.40 -1.42 -14.58
N ARG A 202 -12.76 -1.03 -15.69
CA ARG A 202 -13.07 0.21 -16.42
C ARG A 202 -14.51 0.29 -16.93
N THR A 203 -15.13 -0.85 -17.21
CA THR A 203 -16.49 -0.93 -17.73
C THR A 203 -17.53 -0.89 -16.61
N TYR A 204 -17.36 -1.71 -15.57
CA TYR A 204 -18.39 -2.01 -14.58
C TYR A 204 -18.10 -1.46 -13.17
N LEU A 205 -16.84 -1.21 -12.83
CA LEU A 205 -16.43 -0.82 -11.48
C LEU A 205 -16.17 0.68 -11.36
N ILE A 206 -15.20 1.18 -12.15
CA ILE A 206 -14.75 2.57 -12.14
C ILE A 206 -15.31 3.39 -13.32
N GLY A 207 -16.05 2.72 -14.22
CA GLY A 207 -16.77 3.32 -15.35
C GLY A 207 -18.04 4.07 -14.91
N HIS A 208 -18.69 4.73 -15.87
CA HIS A 208 -19.95 5.44 -15.62
C HIS A 208 -21.01 4.50 -15.07
N ARG A 209 -21.73 4.93 -14.03
CA ARG A 209 -22.72 4.13 -13.28
C ARG A 209 -22.13 2.85 -12.67
N GLY A 210 -20.82 2.72 -12.59
CA GLY A 210 -20.14 1.61 -11.91
C GLY A 210 -20.24 1.71 -10.40
N THR A 211 -19.73 0.71 -9.68
CA THR A 211 -19.80 0.65 -8.20
C THR A 211 -19.23 1.89 -7.52
N TYR A 212 -18.12 2.45 -8.00
CA TYR A 212 -17.54 3.65 -7.41
C TYR A 212 -18.51 4.84 -7.42
N GLU A 213 -19.25 5.03 -8.51
CA GLU A 213 -20.22 6.13 -8.63
C GLU A 213 -21.47 5.91 -7.78
N ARG A 214 -21.82 4.65 -7.48
CA ARG A 214 -23.06 4.28 -6.79
C ARG A 214 -22.93 4.08 -5.28
N ALA A 215 -21.73 3.77 -4.78
CA ALA A 215 -21.54 3.30 -3.41
C ALA A 215 -20.35 3.91 -2.66
N ILE A 216 -19.42 4.58 -3.36
CA ILE A 216 -18.17 5.03 -2.74
C ILE A 216 -18.15 6.55 -2.62
N ALA A 217 -17.80 7.06 -1.42
CA ALA A 217 -17.86 8.48 -1.09
C ALA A 217 -17.06 9.40 -2.04
N THR A 218 -15.96 8.91 -2.63
CA THR A 218 -15.14 9.65 -3.59
C THR A 218 -15.73 9.70 -5.00
N GLY A 219 -16.64 8.77 -5.33
CA GLY A 219 -17.10 8.58 -6.70
C GLY A 219 -15.95 8.34 -7.68
N ARG A 220 -16.23 8.56 -8.97
CA ARG A 220 -15.19 8.44 -10.02
C ARG A 220 -14.23 9.63 -10.01
N GLN A 221 -14.73 10.84 -9.75
CA GLN A 221 -13.92 12.05 -9.80
C GLN A 221 -12.89 12.07 -8.66
N GLY A 222 -13.30 11.73 -7.45
CA GLY A 222 -12.37 11.62 -6.32
C GLY A 222 -11.37 10.50 -6.52
N LEU A 223 -11.79 9.34 -7.04
CA LEU A 223 -10.86 8.26 -7.41
C LEU A 223 -9.82 8.74 -8.45
N ALA A 224 -10.24 9.46 -9.50
CA ALA A 224 -9.31 9.96 -10.52
C ALA A 224 -8.27 10.93 -9.94
N VAL A 225 -8.68 11.86 -9.08
CA VAL A 225 -7.77 12.77 -8.37
C VAL A 225 -6.81 11.99 -7.46
N LEU A 226 -7.32 11.00 -6.72
CA LEU A 226 -6.51 10.16 -5.83
C LEU A 226 -5.46 9.36 -6.62
N LEU A 227 -5.84 8.75 -7.74
CA LEU A 227 -4.94 8.00 -8.62
C LEU A 227 -3.85 8.91 -9.21
N GLN A 228 -4.22 10.14 -9.62
CA GLN A 228 -3.26 11.11 -10.13
C GLN A 228 -2.20 11.46 -9.08
N LYS A 229 -2.62 11.83 -7.88
CA LYS A 229 -1.70 12.12 -6.76
C LYS A 229 -0.82 10.93 -6.41
N ALA A 230 -1.42 9.75 -6.32
CA ALA A 230 -0.69 8.54 -5.97
C ALA A 230 0.35 8.15 -7.04
N LEU A 231 0.05 8.36 -8.32
CA LEU A 231 1.02 8.13 -9.41
C LEU A 231 2.14 9.19 -9.42
N GLU A 232 1.87 10.40 -8.94
CA GLU A 232 2.92 11.42 -8.75
C GLU A 232 3.91 11.05 -7.65
N GLU A 233 3.45 10.36 -6.61
CA GLU A 233 4.27 9.93 -5.47
C GLU A 233 4.82 8.50 -5.58
N LEU A 234 4.37 7.71 -6.57
CA LEU A 234 4.76 6.30 -6.71
C LEU A 234 6.23 6.16 -7.09
N THR A 235 6.96 5.40 -6.29
CA THR A 235 8.39 5.13 -6.49
C THR A 235 8.72 3.66 -6.65
N TYR A 236 9.87 3.37 -7.26
CA TYR A 236 10.41 2.02 -7.39
C TYR A 236 10.67 1.36 -6.02
N THR A 237 11.11 2.15 -5.04
CA THR A 237 11.28 1.74 -3.64
C THR A 237 9.99 1.15 -3.08
N GLN A 238 8.83 1.78 -3.30
CA GLN A 238 7.55 1.29 -2.79
C GLN A 238 7.08 -0.01 -3.46
N LEU A 239 7.56 -0.30 -4.67
CA LEU A 239 7.24 -1.54 -5.40
C LEU A 239 8.18 -2.69 -5.04
N CYS A 240 9.36 -2.40 -4.50
CA CYS A 240 10.32 -3.40 -4.04
C CYS A 240 10.15 -3.64 -2.54
N LEU A 241 9.58 -4.78 -2.14
CA LEU A 241 9.20 -5.02 -0.74
C LEU A 241 10.34 -4.79 0.27
N PRO A 242 11.57 -5.30 0.08
CA PRO A 242 12.66 -5.05 1.03
C PRO A 242 12.97 -3.55 1.17
N ASP A 243 13.01 -2.82 0.05
CA ASP A 243 13.29 -1.39 0.04
C ASP A 243 12.16 -0.59 0.72
N ASP A 244 10.89 -0.96 0.48
CA ASP A 244 9.72 -0.33 1.11
C ASP A 244 9.72 -0.51 2.64
N ILE A 245 10.06 -1.71 3.11
CA ILE A 245 10.15 -2.03 4.55
C ILE A 245 11.27 -1.22 5.23
N GLU A 246 12.41 -1.09 4.56
CA GLU A 246 13.52 -0.26 5.02
C GLU A 246 13.14 1.22 5.03
N ALA A 247 12.60 1.74 3.92
CA ALA A 247 12.23 3.15 3.76
C ALA A 247 11.19 3.60 4.78
N ARG A 248 10.22 2.74 5.13
CA ARG A 248 9.23 3.02 6.19
C ARG A 248 9.79 2.84 7.59
N GLY A 249 11.00 2.28 7.74
CA GLY A 249 11.64 2.05 9.04
C GLY A 249 10.97 0.96 9.89
N VAL A 250 10.25 0.04 9.25
CA VAL A 250 9.38 -0.98 9.90
C VAL A 250 10.01 -2.37 9.94
N GLY A 251 11.29 -2.50 9.60
CA GLY A 251 12.02 -3.78 9.68
C GLY A 251 12.12 -4.39 11.08
N SER A 252 12.04 -3.57 12.14
CA SER A 252 12.08 -4.03 13.55
C SER A 252 10.71 -4.20 14.21
N LEU A 253 9.62 -3.88 13.50
CA LEU A 253 8.27 -3.89 14.04
C LEU A 253 7.83 -5.34 14.31
N ARG A 254 7.45 -5.68 15.54
CA ARG A 254 7.02 -7.04 15.91
C ARG A 254 5.64 -7.38 15.32
N ASN A 255 5.35 -8.68 15.20
CA ASN A 255 4.04 -9.22 14.77
C ASN A 255 3.57 -8.68 13.41
N TYR A 256 4.50 -8.45 12.49
CA TYR A 256 4.23 -7.90 11.17
C TYR A 256 4.34 -9.01 10.11
N TYR A 257 3.32 -9.85 10.04
CA TYR A 257 3.33 -11.08 9.26
C TYR A 257 3.35 -10.82 7.75
N TYR A 258 2.69 -9.75 7.28
CA TYR A 258 2.81 -9.31 5.88
C TYR A 258 4.28 -9.11 5.46
N ARG A 259 5.09 -8.45 6.31
CA ARG A 259 6.53 -8.28 6.06
C ARG A 259 7.22 -9.64 6.08
N ASP A 260 7.03 -10.41 7.16
CA ASP A 260 7.81 -11.62 7.40
C ASP A 260 7.59 -12.68 6.31
N ASP A 261 6.35 -12.85 5.86
CA ASP A 261 6.01 -13.80 4.80
C ASP A 261 6.27 -13.21 3.42
N GLY A 262 5.99 -11.92 3.23
CA GLY A 262 6.29 -11.22 1.99
C GLY A 262 7.77 -11.27 1.64
N LEU A 263 8.68 -11.07 2.60
CA LEU A 263 10.13 -11.11 2.38
C LEU A 263 10.60 -12.51 1.98
N LYS A 264 10.07 -13.57 2.60
CA LYS A 264 10.38 -14.95 2.20
C LYS A 264 9.93 -15.24 0.77
N ILE A 265 8.74 -14.76 0.38
CA ILE A 265 8.22 -14.95 -0.98
C ILE A 265 9.04 -14.12 -1.98
N TRP A 266 9.41 -12.88 -1.61
CA TRP A 266 10.29 -12.03 -2.41
C TRP A 266 11.62 -12.73 -2.69
N ASP A 267 12.26 -13.30 -1.66
CA ASP A 267 13.54 -14.01 -1.79
C ASP A 267 13.40 -15.27 -2.66
N ALA A 268 12.30 -16.02 -2.50
CA ALA A 268 12.03 -17.19 -3.32
C ALA A 268 11.86 -16.83 -4.81
N ILE A 269 11.11 -15.76 -5.12
CA ILE A 269 10.96 -15.24 -6.48
C ILE A 269 12.32 -14.74 -7.00
N GLY A 270 13.07 -14.00 -6.19
CA GLY A 270 14.40 -13.50 -6.55
C GLY A 270 15.38 -14.61 -6.89
N SER A 271 15.37 -15.70 -6.12
CA SER A 271 16.18 -16.89 -6.39
C SER A 271 15.77 -17.57 -7.71
N PHE A 272 14.46 -17.75 -7.94
CA PHE A 272 13.94 -18.31 -9.19
C PHE A 272 14.31 -17.46 -10.41
N VAL A 273 14.10 -16.14 -10.34
CA VAL A 273 14.44 -15.19 -11.39
C VAL A 273 15.96 -15.19 -11.65
N SER A 274 16.76 -15.22 -10.59
CA SER A 274 18.23 -15.29 -10.71
C SER A 274 18.68 -16.52 -11.49
N GLY A 275 18.08 -17.69 -11.23
CA GLY A 275 18.34 -18.91 -11.98
C GLY A 275 18.06 -18.75 -13.48
N ILE A 276 16.91 -18.16 -13.84
CA ILE A 276 16.53 -17.91 -15.24
C ILE A 276 17.44 -16.88 -15.90
N VAL A 277 17.66 -15.72 -15.27
CA VAL A 277 18.53 -14.66 -15.80
C VAL A 277 19.94 -15.21 -16.02
N GLY A 278 20.47 -15.97 -15.06
CA GLY A 278 21.79 -16.58 -15.14
C GLY A 278 21.95 -17.61 -16.27
N LEU A 279 20.86 -18.19 -16.79
CA LEU A 279 20.91 -19.08 -17.96
C LEU A 279 21.13 -18.31 -19.27
N TYR A 280 20.52 -17.13 -19.43
CA TYR A 280 20.47 -16.41 -20.70
C TYR A 280 21.40 -15.20 -20.77
N TYR A 281 21.62 -14.49 -19.66
CA TYR A 281 22.45 -13.29 -19.61
C TYR A 281 23.77 -13.57 -18.89
N LYS A 282 24.84 -13.81 -19.66
CA LYS A 282 26.16 -14.23 -19.14
C LYS A 282 27.10 -13.07 -18.81
N SER A 283 26.76 -11.86 -19.24
CA SER A 283 27.57 -10.66 -19.03
C SER A 283 26.70 -9.40 -19.01
N GLU A 284 27.21 -8.31 -18.45
CA GLU A 284 26.53 -7.01 -18.53
C GLU A 284 26.30 -6.56 -19.98
N ALA A 285 27.26 -6.84 -20.87
CA ALA A 285 27.12 -6.57 -22.29
C ALA A 285 25.93 -7.31 -22.92
N SER A 286 25.62 -8.54 -22.49
CA SER A 286 24.44 -9.27 -22.97
C SER A 286 23.12 -8.64 -22.51
N VAL A 287 23.10 -7.99 -21.34
CA VAL A 287 21.92 -7.26 -20.83
C VAL A 287 21.76 -5.92 -21.55
N GLN A 288 22.86 -5.17 -21.68
CA GLN A 288 22.87 -3.85 -22.33
C GLN A 288 22.60 -3.93 -23.83
N GLY A 289 23.09 -4.99 -24.49
CA GLY A 289 22.92 -5.23 -25.92
C GLY A 289 21.55 -5.79 -26.31
N ASP A 290 20.70 -6.16 -25.34
CA ASP A 290 19.36 -6.67 -25.59
C ASP A 290 18.38 -5.51 -25.84
N GLY A 291 18.21 -5.16 -27.12
CA GLY A 291 17.33 -4.06 -27.53
C GLY A 291 15.85 -4.27 -27.20
N GLU A 292 15.38 -5.53 -27.14
CA GLU A 292 14.00 -5.87 -26.79
C GLU A 292 13.75 -5.66 -25.30
N LEU A 293 14.70 -6.08 -24.44
CA LEU A 293 14.70 -5.76 -23.01
C LEU A 293 14.72 -4.25 -22.76
N GLN A 294 15.61 -3.50 -23.43
CA GLN A 294 15.68 -2.05 -23.23
C GLN A 294 14.39 -1.35 -23.68
N ALA A 295 13.79 -1.78 -24.79
CA ALA A 295 12.51 -1.24 -25.26
C ALA A 295 11.37 -1.58 -24.28
N TRP A 296 11.37 -2.79 -23.70
CA TRP A 296 10.41 -3.20 -22.68
C TRP A 296 10.47 -2.34 -21.42
N VAL A 297 11.66 -2.18 -20.83
CA VAL A 297 11.85 -1.33 -19.63
C VAL A 297 11.53 0.13 -19.95
N GLY A 298 11.96 0.61 -21.12
CA GLY A 298 11.68 1.97 -21.58
C GLY A 298 10.18 2.23 -21.75
N GLU A 299 9.41 1.28 -22.27
CA GLU A 299 7.95 1.42 -22.39
C GLU A 299 7.26 1.41 -21.02
N VAL A 300 7.69 0.55 -20.09
CA VAL A 300 7.19 0.56 -18.70
C VAL A 300 7.44 1.92 -18.04
N PHE A 301 8.66 2.46 -18.13
CA PHE A 301 8.98 3.78 -17.59
C PHE A 301 8.17 4.90 -18.25
N ALA A 302 8.10 4.92 -19.58
CA ALA A 302 7.46 6.00 -20.32
C ALA A 302 5.92 5.99 -20.21
N LYS A 303 5.29 4.81 -20.20
CA LYS A 303 3.82 4.67 -20.20
C LYS A 303 3.24 4.39 -18.82
N GLY A 304 3.93 3.62 -17.98
CA GLY A 304 3.51 3.34 -16.62
C GLY A 304 3.81 4.48 -15.66
N PHE A 305 5.03 5.03 -15.73
CA PHE A 305 5.52 6.07 -14.82
C PHE A 305 5.60 7.44 -15.46
N LEU A 306 5.06 7.60 -16.68
CA LEU A 306 4.96 8.87 -17.41
C LEU A 306 6.32 9.57 -17.61
N SER A 307 7.39 8.79 -17.78
CA SER A 307 8.77 9.29 -17.90
C SER A 307 9.24 10.14 -16.71
N LYS A 308 8.64 9.97 -15.53
CA LYS A 308 9.00 10.75 -14.34
C LYS A 308 10.25 10.16 -13.69
N ALA A 309 11.39 10.83 -13.85
CA ALA A 309 12.65 10.44 -13.21
C ALA A 309 12.55 10.35 -11.68
N ALA A 310 11.70 11.18 -11.06
CA ALA A 310 11.46 11.15 -9.62
C ALA A 310 10.86 9.83 -9.09
N SER A 311 10.27 9.00 -9.98
CA SER A 311 9.80 7.66 -9.59
C SER A 311 10.95 6.71 -9.23
N GLY A 312 12.19 6.99 -9.66
CA GLY A 312 13.33 6.11 -9.47
C GLY A 312 13.25 4.77 -10.22
N VAL A 313 12.20 4.55 -11.03
CA VAL A 313 12.07 3.36 -11.86
C VAL A 313 13.09 3.44 -13.00
N PRO A 314 13.85 2.36 -13.28
CA PRO A 314 14.84 2.37 -14.35
C PRO A 314 14.16 2.60 -15.70
N SER A 315 14.75 3.49 -16.51
CA SER A 315 14.40 3.66 -17.92
C SER A 315 15.20 2.73 -18.84
N SER A 316 16.25 2.09 -18.31
CA SER A 316 17.11 1.09 -18.95
C SER A 316 17.72 0.20 -17.86
N ILE A 317 18.11 -1.02 -18.22
CA ILE A 317 18.75 -1.98 -17.30
C ILE A 317 20.12 -2.34 -17.84
N ARG A 318 21.15 -2.22 -17.00
CA ARG A 318 22.56 -2.32 -17.42
C ARG A 318 23.28 -3.55 -16.88
N SER A 319 22.72 -4.20 -15.87
CA SER A 319 23.35 -5.34 -15.22
C SER A 319 22.35 -6.45 -14.89
N ALA A 320 22.85 -7.69 -14.74
CA ALA A 320 22.02 -8.82 -14.34
C ALA A 320 21.37 -8.61 -12.95
N PRO A 321 22.06 -8.07 -11.92
CA PRO A 321 21.41 -7.76 -10.64
C PRO A 321 20.24 -6.78 -10.76
N GLU A 322 20.37 -5.72 -11.57
CA GLU A 322 19.27 -4.79 -11.85
C GLU A 322 18.09 -5.50 -12.52
N LEU A 323 18.37 -6.36 -13.52
CA LEU A 323 17.35 -7.15 -14.20
C LEU A 323 16.62 -8.09 -13.24
N ILE A 324 17.36 -8.79 -12.38
CA ILE A 324 16.81 -9.71 -11.39
C ILE A 324 15.88 -8.96 -10.44
N LYS A 325 16.31 -7.81 -9.90
CA LYS A 325 15.48 -7.00 -8.99
C LYS A 325 14.20 -6.53 -9.69
N PHE A 326 14.31 -6.05 -10.91
CA PHE A 326 13.17 -5.54 -11.67
C PHE A 326 12.15 -6.63 -12.00
N LEU A 327 12.60 -7.79 -12.47
CA LEU A 327 11.73 -8.94 -12.73
C LEU A 327 11.11 -9.51 -11.46
N THR A 328 11.85 -9.53 -10.36
CA THR A 328 11.33 -9.93 -9.04
C THR A 328 10.20 -9.01 -8.61
N MET A 329 10.38 -7.68 -8.74
CA MET A 329 9.35 -6.69 -8.48
C MET A 329 8.09 -6.94 -9.32
N VAL A 330 8.24 -7.15 -10.63
CA VAL A 330 7.10 -7.40 -11.54
C VAL A 330 6.34 -8.65 -11.13
N ILE A 331 7.03 -9.77 -10.91
CA ILE A 331 6.41 -11.05 -10.56
C ILE A 331 5.76 -10.98 -9.18
N PHE A 332 6.44 -10.39 -8.19
CA PHE A 332 5.90 -10.22 -6.85
C PHE A 332 4.64 -9.35 -6.85
N THR A 333 4.66 -8.23 -7.59
CA THR A 333 3.50 -7.33 -7.76
C THR A 333 2.29 -8.07 -8.32
N CYS A 334 2.50 -8.86 -9.39
CA CYS A 334 1.44 -9.59 -10.08
C CYS A 334 1.01 -10.90 -9.39
N SER A 335 1.59 -11.23 -8.23
CA SER A 335 1.27 -12.45 -7.50
C SER A 335 1.06 -12.17 -6.02
N ALA A 336 2.12 -12.26 -5.21
CA ALA A 336 2.07 -12.20 -3.76
C ALA A 336 1.53 -10.86 -3.23
N TYR A 337 1.94 -9.74 -3.83
CA TYR A 337 1.44 -8.43 -3.43
C TYR A 337 -0.07 -8.32 -3.67
N HIS A 338 -0.54 -8.59 -4.89
CA HIS A 338 -1.97 -8.56 -5.22
C HIS A 338 -2.76 -9.49 -4.33
N ALA A 339 -2.29 -10.73 -4.12
CA ALA A 339 -2.94 -11.68 -3.23
C ALA A 339 -3.07 -11.14 -1.78
N ALA A 340 -2.04 -10.50 -1.25
CA ALA A 340 -2.04 -9.95 0.11
C ALA A 340 -3.04 -8.78 0.27
N VAL A 341 -3.12 -7.87 -0.70
CA VAL A 341 -4.04 -6.72 -0.64
C VAL A 341 -5.44 -7.02 -1.17
N ASN A 342 -5.66 -8.17 -1.81
CA ASN A 342 -6.97 -8.60 -2.30
C ASN A 342 -7.65 -9.63 -1.40
N GLY A 343 -6.91 -10.63 -0.90
CA GLY A 343 -7.48 -11.81 -0.24
C GLY A 343 -8.15 -11.54 1.11
N GLY A 344 -7.97 -10.36 1.69
CA GLY A 344 -8.59 -9.94 2.96
C GLY A 344 -9.78 -8.99 2.84
N GLN A 345 -10.18 -8.61 1.61
CA GLN A 345 -11.46 -7.90 1.35
C GLN A 345 -12.63 -8.86 1.55
#